data_AF-A0A6C1TVQ2-F1
#
_entry.id   AF-A0A6C1TVQ2-F1
#
_cell.length_a   1.000
_cell.length_b   1.000
_cell.length_c   1.000
_cell.angle_alpha   90.00
_cell.angle_beta   90.00
_cell.angle_gamma   90.00
#
_symmetry.space_group_name_H-M   'P 1'
#
loop_
_entity.id
_entity.type
_entity.pdbx_description
1 polymer ?
#
loop_
_entity_poly.entity_id
_entity_poly.type
_entity_poly.pdbx_seq_one_letter_code
_entity_poly.pdbx_strand_id
1 'polypeptide(L)'
;MGKTSVENFDAGKFRQIREAAGLSVTDLAKQSGISRGAISQWENGISTPSVARLTAVLAVLDSHASEVLDVVPTDFDLRTLRILSGLTRSDVATFLKLSESGWGDIERGTTPLSVARIEPLSKLLGTDQTTIVRAAQRTIDNNR
;
A
#
# COMPACT_ATOMS: atom_id res chain seq x y z
N MET A 1 3.25 -11.38 25.47
CA MET A 1 2.64 -10.21 24.77
C MET A 1 2.96 -10.32 23.29
N GLY A 2 1.93 -10.32 22.43
CA GLY A 2 2.02 -10.74 21.03
C GLY A 2 2.99 -9.92 20.19
N LYS A 3 3.87 -10.62 19.45
CA LYS A 3 4.83 -10.07 18.48
C LYS A 3 4.18 -9.85 17.10
N THR A 4 2.91 -9.46 17.05
CA THR A 4 2.23 -9.25 15.77
C THR A 4 2.72 -7.92 15.20
N SER A 5 3.50 -7.99 14.12
CA SER A 5 3.93 -6.83 13.35
C SER A 5 2.71 -6.21 12.67
N VAL A 6 2.70 -4.89 12.56
CA VAL A 6 1.65 -4.17 11.84
C VAL A 6 1.97 -4.18 10.35
N GLU A 7 1.04 -4.69 9.54
CA GLU A 7 1.10 -4.62 8.08
C GLU A 7 0.61 -3.25 7.58
N ASN A 8 1.09 -2.81 6.41
CA ASN A 8 0.70 -1.55 5.76
C ASN A 8 0.90 -0.27 6.61
N PHE A 9 1.90 -0.26 7.47
CA PHE A 9 2.28 0.94 8.21
C PHE A 9 2.93 1.98 7.30
N ASP A 10 2.37 3.18 7.25
CA ASP A 10 2.88 4.32 6.49
C ASP A 10 3.79 5.17 7.39
N ALA A 11 5.10 5.00 7.20
CA ALA A 11 6.14 5.76 7.90
C ALA A 11 6.05 7.27 7.66
N GLY A 12 5.63 7.68 6.46
CA GLY A 12 5.49 9.08 6.07
C GLY A 12 4.34 9.75 6.79
N LYS A 13 3.16 9.13 6.78
CA LYS A 13 1.99 9.63 7.54
C LYS A 13 2.25 9.67 9.04
N PHE A 14 2.88 8.61 9.58
CA PHE A 14 3.25 8.58 10.99
C PHE A 14 4.16 9.76 11.38
N ARG A 15 5.18 10.05 10.55
CA ARG A 15 6.06 11.21 10.74
C ARG A 15 5.29 12.53 10.68
N GLN A 16 4.41 12.69 9.69
CA GLN A 16 3.60 13.91 9.54
C GLN A 16 2.71 14.15 10.77
N ILE A 17 2.07 13.12 11.31
CA ILE A 17 1.23 13.24 12.50
C ILE A 17 2.07 13.62 13.73
N ARG A 18 3.26 13.04 13.90
CA ARG A 18 4.18 13.46 14.96
C ARG A 18 4.57 14.94 14.83
N GLU A 19 4.92 15.37 13.63
CA GLU A 19 5.34 16.75 13.36
C GLU A 19 4.17 17.72 13.56
N ALA A 20 2.95 17.36 13.16
CA ALA A 20 1.73 18.12 13.40
C ALA A 20 1.40 18.25 14.90
N ALA A 21 1.72 17.25 15.71
CA ALA A 21 1.62 17.30 17.17
C ALA A 21 2.74 18.14 17.82
N GLY A 22 3.69 18.68 17.04
CA GLY A 22 4.79 19.51 17.54
C GLY A 22 5.84 18.75 18.36
N LEU A 23 5.84 17.41 18.29
CA LEU A 23 6.73 16.57 19.09
C LEU A 23 8.01 16.22 18.31
N SER A 24 9.17 16.31 18.95
CA SER A 24 10.37 15.67 18.42
C SER A 24 10.29 14.15 18.59
N VAL A 25 11.09 13.39 17.83
CA VAL A 25 11.25 11.94 18.03
C VAL A 25 11.64 11.61 19.47
N THR A 26 12.43 12.48 20.11
CA THR A 26 12.86 12.32 21.50
C THR A 26 11.71 12.54 22.49
N ASP A 27 10.82 13.50 22.22
CA ASP A 27 9.68 13.79 23.10
C ASP A 27 8.65 12.67 23.02
N LEU A 28 8.35 12.22 21.80
CA LEU A 28 7.44 11.09 21.58
C LEU A 28 7.96 9.83 22.25
N ALA A 29 9.27 9.54 22.12
CA ALA A 29 9.92 8.40 22.79
C ALA A 29 9.73 8.43 24.31
N LYS A 30 9.95 9.59 24.94
CA LYS A 30 9.80 9.77 26.38
C LYS A 30 8.36 9.57 26.82
N GLN A 31 7.41 10.16 26.10
CA GLN A 31 6.00 10.13 26.47
C GLN A 31 5.36 8.75 26.22
N SER A 32 5.78 8.04 25.17
CA SER A 32 5.21 6.74 24.80
C SER A 32 5.93 5.54 25.43
N GLY A 33 7.06 5.77 26.11
CA GLY A 33 7.91 4.70 26.65
C GLY A 33 8.61 3.85 25.57
N ILE A 34 8.68 4.32 24.33
CA ILE A 34 9.36 3.65 23.21
C ILE A 34 10.74 4.26 23.01
N SER A 35 11.75 3.47 22.66
CA SER A 35 13.09 4.03 22.41
C SER A 35 13.10 4.96 21.20
N ARG A 36 13.84 6.07 21.30
CA ARG A 36 14.08 7.03 20.19
C ARG A 36 14.54 6.32 18.91
N GLY A 37 15.42 5.32 19.06
CA GLY A 37 15.93 4.53 17.94
C GLY A 37 14.85 3.74 17.21
N ALA A 38 13.87 3.17 17.94
CA ALA A 38 12.77 2.45 17.32
C ALA A 38 11.86 3.39 16.51
N ILE A 39 11.48 4.52 17.09
CA ILE A 39 10.65 5.53 16.37
C ILE A 39 11.38 6.04 15.13
N SER A 40 12.68 6.32 15.24
CA SER A 40 13.49 6.72 14.09
C SER A 40 13.59 5.64 13.01
N GLN A 41 13.70 4.36 13.38
CA GLN A 41 13.68 3.27 12.41
C GLN A 41 12.32 3.17 11.70
N TRP A 42 11.21 3.38 12.42
CA TRP A 42 9.88 3.38 11.82
C TRP A 42 9.70 4.52 10.82
N GLU A 43 10.07 5.75 11.19
CA GLU A 43 9.97 6.92 10.30
C GLU A 43 10.86 6.82 9.06
N ASN A 44 11.94 6.04 9.13
CA ASN A 44 12.83 5.77 8.00
C ASN A 44 12.48 4.48 7.24
N GLY A 45 11.39 3.79 7.61
CA GLY A 45 10.96 2.54 6.96
C GLY A 45 11.90 1.34 7.18
N ILE A 46 12.81 1.42 8.15
CA ILE A 46 13.79 0.36 8.46
C ILE A 46 13.12 -0.82 9.20
N SER A 47 12.10 -0.54 10.00
CA SER A 47 11.31 -1.56 10.69
C SER A 47 9.87 -1.10 10.86
N THR A 48 8.96 -2.05 11.11
CA THR A 48 7.55 -1.76 11.42
C THR A 48 7.26 -1.92 12.91
N PRO A 49 6.34 -1.13 13.47
CA PRO A 49 5.94 -1.29 14.86
C PRO A 49 5.17 -2.61 15.06
N SER A 50 5.22 -3.15 16.27
CA SER A 50 4.21 -4.13 16.69
C SER A 50 2.93 -3.40 17.10
N VAL A 51 1.80 -4.11 17.09
CA VAL A 51 0.49 -3.55 17.48
C VAL A 51 0.57 -2.83 18.82
N ALA A 52 1.13 -3.48 19.84
CA ALA A 52 1.25 -2.91 21.18
C ALA A 52 2.06 -1.61 21.22
N ARG A 53 3.16 -1.53 20.46
CA ARG A 53 4.02 -0.34 20.44
C ARG A 53 3.40 0.79 19.62
N LEU A 54 2.71 0.45 18.54
CA LEU A 54 1.96 1.42 17.74
C LEU A 54 0.85 2.06 18.58
N THR A 55 0.06 1.25 19.29
CA THR A 55 -1.00 1.74 20.18
C THR A 55 -0.45 2.70 21.25
N ALA A 56 0.68 2.37 21.88
CA ALA A 56 1.29 3.22 22.89
C ALA A 56 1.70 4.60 22.35
N VAL A 57 2.21 4.65 21.12
CA VAL A 57 2.62 5.90 20.49
C VAL A 57 1.43 6.71 19.99
N LEU A 58 0.44 6.06 19.40
CA LEU A 58 -0.77 6.71 18.91
C LEU A 58 -1.61 7.34 20.04
N ALA A 59 -1.60 6.73 21.22
CA ALA A 59 -2.24 7.31 22.41
C ALA A 59 -1.60 8.65 22.82
N VAL A 60 -0.29 8.83 22.60
CA VAL A 60 0.40 10.11 22.85
C VAL A 60 0.09 11.14 21.77
N LEU A 61 -0.05 10.67 20.52
CA LEU A 61 -0.34 11.52 19.37
C LEU A 61 -1.81 11.92 19.23
N ASP A 62 -2.68 11.43 20.12
CA ASP A 62 -4.15 11.57 20.02
C ASP A 62 -4.68 11.18 18.63
N SER A 63 -4.15 10.08 18.09
CA SER A 63 -4.42 9.63 16.71
C SER A 63 -4.89 8.19 16.69
N HIS A 64 -5.62 7.83 15.62
CA HIS A 64 -6.07 6.46 15.39
C HIS A 64 -5.13 5.69 14.47
N ALA A 65 -5.16 4.35 14.57
CA ALA A 65 -4.34 3.50 13.71
C ALA A 65 -4.68 3.71 12.23
N SER A 66 -5.95 3.97 11.89
CA SER A 66 -6.40 4.27 10.52
C SER A 66 -5.68 5.44 9.85
N GLU A 67 -5.10 6.37 10.63
CA GLU A 67 -4.38 7.54 10.10
C GLU A 67 -2.94 7.21 9.68
N VAL A 68 -2.36 6.17 10.26
CA VAL A 68 -0.96 5.75 10.04
C VAL A 68 -0.85 4.40 9.35
N LEU A 69 -1.97 3.71 9.22
CA LEU A 69 -2.10 2.56 8.35
C LEU A 69 -2.55 3.09 7.00
N ASP A 70 -1.84 2.71 5.96
CA ASP A 70 -2.32 2.99 4.62
C ASP A 70 -3.50 2.06 4.35
N VAL A 71 -4.69 2.56 4.63
CA VAL A 71 -5.97 1.94 4.27
C VAL A 71 -6.36 2.35 2.86
N VAL A 72 -5.40 2.65 1.97
CA VAL A 72 -5.72 2.61 0.55
C VAL A 72 -6.34 1.24 0.33
N PRO A 73 -7.50 1.15 -0.32
CA PRO A 73 -7.93 -0.12 -0.88
C PRO A 73 -6.93 -0.49 -1.98
N THR A 74 -5.70 -0.89 -1.63
CA THR A 74 -4.66 -1.35 -2.54
C THR A 74 -4.95 -2.77 -3.05
N ASP A 75 -6.14 -3.29 -2.78
CA ASP A 75 -6.69 -4.54 -3.32
C ASP A 75 -7.65 -4.27 -4.49
N PHE A 76 -7.44 -3.20 -5.24
CA PHE A 76 -8.12 -3.04 -6.52
C PHE A 76 -7.63 -4.11 -7.48
N ASP A 77 -8.56 -4.82 -8.10
CA ASP A 77 -8.24 -5.69 -9.23
C ASP A 77 -7.85 -4.86 -10.46
N LEU A 78 -7.31 -5.52 -11.48
CA LEU A 78 -6.83 -4.85 -12.69
C LEU A 78 -7.96 -4.09 -13.41
N ARG A 79 -9.20 -4.59 -13.31
CA ARG A 79 -10.38 -3.93 -13.89
C ARG A 79 -10.64 -2.60 -13.20
N THR A 80 -10.61 -2.58 -11.87
CA THR A 80 -10.92 -1.39 -11.07
C THR A 80 -9.85 -0.34 -11.28
N LEU A 81 -8.56 -0.71 -11.25
CA LEU A 81 -7.47 0.22 -11.56
C LEU A 81 -7.63 0.86 -12.95
N ARG A 82 -8.01 0.06 -13.95
CA ARG A 82 -8.26 0.57 -15.30
C ARG A 82 -9.40 1.59 -15.34
N ILE A 83 -10.53 1.30 -14.68
CA ILE A 83 -11.70 2.20 -14.64
C ILE A 83 -11.35 3.50 -13.92
N LEU A 84 -10.66 3.43 -12.78
CA LEU A 84 -10.22 4.61 -12.04
C LEU A 84 -9.22 5.46 -12.83
N SER A 85 -8.43 4.83 -13.70
CA SER A 85 -7.52 5.51 -14.64
C SER A 85 -8.23 6.08 -15.86
N GLY A 86 -9.56 5.94 -15.97
CA GLY A 86 -10.34 6.44 -17.11
C GLY A 86 -10.11 5.70 -18.42
N LEU A 87 -9.56 4.48 -18.38
CA LEU A 87 -9.17 3.71 -19.57
C LEU A 87 -10.24 2.69 -19.96
N THR A 88 -10.42 2.50 -21.26
CA THR A 88 -11.19 1.38 -21.81
C THR A 88 -10.33 0.12 -21.90
N ARG A 89 -10.96 -1.04 -22.11
CA ARG A 89 -10.23 -2.30 -22.37
C ARG A 89 -9.38 -2.21 -23.64
N SER A 90 -9.89 -1.51 -24.65
CA SER A 90 -9.19 -1.31 -25.91
C SER A 90 -7.92 -0.46 -25.74
N ASP A 91 -7.96 0.54 -24.86
CA ASP A 91 -6.78 1.38 -24.58
C ASP A 91 -5.64 0.55 -23.97
N VAL A 92 -5.96 -0.27 -22.96
CA VAL A 92 -4.97 -1.14 -22.31
C VAL A 92 -4.47 -2.22 -23.29
N ALA A 93 -5.37 -2.83 -24.05
CA ALA A 93 -5.00 -3.86 -25.02
C ALA A 93 -4.06 -3.30 -26.09
N THR A 94 -4.40 -2.15 -26.67
CA THR A 94 -3.57 -1.44 -27.65
C THR A 94 -2.19 -1.12 -27.08
N PHE A 95 -2.14 -0.55 -25.87
CA PHE A 95 -0.89 -0.18 -25.22
C PHE A 95 0.01 -1.39 -24.92
N LEU A 96 -0.58 -2.49 -24.46
CA LEU A 96 0.14 -3.75 -24.15
C LEU A 96 0.36 -4.66 -25.37
N LYS A 97 -0.05 -4.23 -26.57
CA LYS A 97 -0.01 -5.03 -27.80
C LYS A 97 -0.70 -6.40 -27.64
N LEU A 98 -1.89 -6.37 -27.05
CA LEU A 98 -2.79 -7.50 -26.83
C LEU A 98 -4.06 -7.34 -27.67
N SER A 99 -4.81 -8.43 -27.86
CA SER A 99 -6.21 -8.31 -28.25
C SER A 99 -7.06 -7.83 -27.07
N GLU A 100 -8.18 -7.17 -27.35
CA GLU A 100 -9.14 -6.78 -26.32
C GLU A 100 -9.70 -8.00 -25.56
N SER A 101 -9.90 -9.12 -26.27
CA SER A 101 -10.27 -10.40 -25.67
C SER A 101 -9.21 -10.93 -24.70
N GLY A 102 -7.93 -10.84 -25.06
CA GLY A 102 -6.81 -11.28 -24.24
C GLY A 102 -6.66 -10.44 -22.96
N TRP A 103 -6.86 -9.12 -23.04
CA TRP A 103 -6.97 -8.30 -21.83
C TRP A 103 -8.21 -8.67 -21.00
N GLY A 104 -9.33 -8.95 -21.67
CA GLY A 104 -10.55 -9.42 -21.01
C GLY A 104 -10.37 -10.74 -20.25
N ASP A 105 -9.59 -11.69 -20.78
CA ASP A 105 -9.22 -12.93 -20.08
C ASP A 105 -8.37 -12.66 -18.84
N ILE A 106 -7.44 -11.72 -18.93
CA ILE A 106 -6.64 -11.28 -17.79
C ILE A 106 -7.53 -10.66 -16.70
N GLU A 107 -8.46 -9.76 -17.06
CA GLU A 107 -9.41 -9.15 -16.11
C GLU A 107 -10.41 -10.14 -15.49
N ARG A 108 -10.59 -11.32 -16.10
CA ARG A 108 -11.40 -12.41 -15.56
C ARG A 108 -10.58 -13.43 -14.79
N GLY A 109 -9.27 -13.22 -14.65
CA GLY A 109 -8.38 -14.16 -13.98
C GLY A 109 -8.21 -15.51 -14.69
N THR A 110 -8.76 -15.69 -15.90
CA THR A 110 -8.61 -16.95 -16.67
C THR A 110 -7.23 -17.07 -17.29
N THR A 111 -6.53 -15.95 -17.48
CA THR A 111 -5.14 -15.88 -17.92
C THR A 111 -4.35 -14.98 -16.96
N PRO A 112 -3.17 -15.41 -16.46
CA PRO A 112 -2.35 -14.57 -15.60
C PRO A 112 -1.69 -13.41 -16.36
N LEU A 113 -1.53 -12.25 -15.70
CA LEU A 113 -0.74 -11.16 -16.23
C LEU A 113 0.75 -11.55 -16.23
N SER A 114 1.38 -11.55 -17.40
CA SER A 114 2.82 -11.84 -17.52
C SER A 114 3.69 -10.75 -16.89
N VAL A 115 4.82 -11.15 -16.31
CA VAL A 115 5.81 -10.23 -15.71
C VAL A 115 6.27 -9.13 -16.67
N ALA A 116 6.49 -9.46 -17.94
CA ALA A 116 6.92 -8.50 -18.96
C ALA A 116 5.93 -7.34 -19.21
N ARG A 117 4.67 -7.48 -18.77
CA ARG A 117 3.62 -6.46 -18.93
C ARG A 117 3.42 -5.60 -17.68
N ILE A 118 4.10 -5.91 -16.57
CA ILE A 118 3.96 -5.18 -15.31
C ILE A 118 4.46 -3.75 -15.45
N GLU A 119 5.71 -3.57 -15.90
CA GLU A 119 6.30 -2.22 -16.03
C GLU A 119 5.54 -1.35 -17.04
N PRO A 120 5.18 -1.81 -18.26
CA PRO A 120 4.35 -1.02 -19.17
C PRO A 120 3.00 -0.66 -18.55
N LEU A 121 2.32 -1.61 -17.91
CA LEU A 121 1.01 -1.37 -17.33
C LEU A 121 1.07 -0.39 -16.16
N SER A 122 2.12 -0.43 -15.34
CA SER A 122 2.32 0.51 -14.24
C SER A 122 2.48 1.95 -14.77
N LYS A 123 3.25 2.12 -15.86
CA LYS A 123 3.39 3.42 -16.54
C LYS A 123 2.06 3.92 -17.09
N LEU A 124 1.27 3.05 -17.72
CA LEU A 124 -0.02 3.41 -18.29
C LEU A 124 -1.03 3.84 -17.21
N LEU A 125 -1.08 3.10 -16.10
CA LEU A 125 -2.03 3.34 -15.01
C LEU A 125 -1.53 4.38 -14.00
N GLY A 126 -0.34 4.96 -14.20
CA GLY A 126 0.21 5.97 -13.30
C GLY A 126 0.49 5.46 -11.89
N THR A 127 0.78 4.17 -11.73
CA THR A 127 1.02 3.51 -10.44
C THR A 127 2.35 2.76 -10.43
N ASP A 128 2.81 2.35 -9.24
CA ASP A 128 4.01 1.52 -9.09
C ASP A 128 3.77 0.05 -9.48
N GLN A 129 4.85 -0.69 -9.70
CA GLN A 129 4.80 -2.10 -10.12
C GLN A 129 4.25 -3.03 -9.02
N THR A 130 4.47 -2.71 -7.74
CA THR A 130 3.96 -3.52 -6.62
C THR A 130 2.44 -3.48 -6.60
N THR A 131 1.83 -2.31 -6.86
CA THR A 131 0.38 -2.17 -7.02
C THR A 131 -0.15 -3.04 -8.16
N ILE A 132 0.53 -3.08 -9.32
CA ILE A 132 0.13 -3.95 -10.44
C ILE A 132 0.19 -5.43 -10.09
N VAL A 133 1.25 -5.87 -9.41
CA VAL A 133 1.40 -7.27 -8.97
C VAL A 133 0.28 -7.67 -8.03
N ARG A 134 -0.03 -6.83 -7.04
CA ARG A 134 -1.12 -7.06 -6.08
C ARG A 134 -2.48 -7.11 -6.79
N ALA A 135 -2.74 -6.18 -7.70
CA ALA A 135 -3.97 -6.15 -8.48
C ALA A 135 -4.13 -7.39 -9.37
N ALA A 136 -3.05 -7.87 -9.98
CA ALA A 136 -3.06 -9.09 -10.77
C ALA A 136 -3.38 -10.33 -9.90
N GLN A 137 -2.78 -10.43 -8.72
CA GLN A 137 -3.08 -11.50 -7.76
C GLN A 137 -4.55 -11.46 -7.32
N ARG A 138 -5.05 -10.27 -6.97
CA ARG A 138 -6.46 -10.09 -6.57
C ARG A 138 -7.43 -10.45 -7.69
N THR A 139 -7.09 -10.13 -8.93
CA THR A 139 -7.90 -10.50 -10.10
C THR A 139 -8.04 -12.02 -10.22
N ILE A 140 -7.00 -12.79 -9.89
CA ILE A 140 -7.06 -14.26 -9.87
C ILE A 140 -7.90 -14.73 -8.68
N ASP A 141 -7.69 -14.16 -7.50
CA ASP A 141 -8.39 -14.57 -6.27
C ASP A 141 -9.89 -14.29 -6.32
N ASN A 142 -10.33 -13.24 -7.01
CA ASN A 142 -11.76 -12.90 -7.19
C ASN A 142 -12.51 -13.89 -8.09
N ASN A 143 -11.80 -14.69 -8.89
CA ASN A 143 -12.38 -15.60 -9.88
C ASN A 143 -12.14 -17.08 -9.54
N ARG A 144 -11.66 -17.37 -8.33
CA ARG A 144 -11.61 -18.72 -7.73
C ARG A 144 -12.82 -18.98 -6.86
#